data_AF-A0A8T6CXP2-F1
#
_entry.id   AF-A0A8T6CXP2-F1
#
_cell.length_a   1.000
_cell.length_b   1.000
_cell.length_c   1.000
_cell.angle_alpha   90.00
_cell.angle_beta   90.00
_cell.angle_gamma   90.00
#
_symmetry.space_group_name_H-M   'P 1'
#
loop_
_entity.id
_entity.type
_entity.pdbx_description
1 polymer ?
#
loop_
_entity_poly.entity_id
_entity_poly.type
_entity_poly.pdbx_seq_one_letter_code
_entity_poly.pdbx_strand_id
1 'polypeptide(L)'
;MTIAEPRVREILRAAGWPQDELENALTIAYHESRWNPRAFNKDDPSGGSYGLFQINAWWKYFGEVEIGESLDSVLALRPLYNARYALRIWRKCGWQPWSTARHI
;
A
#
# COMPACT_ATOMS: atom_id res chain seq x y z
N MET A 1 -10.56 3.10 -11.00
CA MET A 1 -11.29 1.89 -11.45
C MET A 1 -10.91 0.77 -10.51
N THR A 2 -11.86 0.25 -9.76
CA THR A 2 -11.66 -0.93 -8.90
C THR A 2 -11.35 -2.15 -9.75
N ILE A 3 -10.42 -3.00 -9.28
CA ILE A 3 -10.11 -4.30 -9.88
C ILE A 3 -10.66 -5.42 -9.00
N ALA A 4 -10.89 -6.60 -9.59
CA ALA A 4 -11.44 -7.75 -8.88
C ALA A 4 -10.46 -8.32 -7.84
N GLU A 5 -10.99 -8.90 -6.76
CA GLU A 5 -10.20 -9.52 -5.68
C GLU A 5 -9.13 -10.49 -6.19
N PRO A 6 -9.40 -11.45 -7.10
CA PRO A 6 -8.39 -12.41 -7.52
C PRO A 6 -7.18 -11.71 -8.15
N ARG A 7 -7.42 -10.59 -8.86
CA ARG A 7 -6.35 -9.79 -9.45
C ARG A 7 -5.50 -9.10 -8.39
N VAL A 8 -6.11 -8.59 -7.32
CA VAL A 8 -5.38 -8.01 -6.18
C VAL A 8 -4.53 -9.08 -5.49
N ARG A 9 -5.10 -10.28 -5.27
CA ARG A 9 -4.38 -11.40 -4.67
C ARG A 9 -3.17 -11.81 -5.51
N GLU A 10 -3.30 -11.87 -6.84
CA GLU A 10 -2.15 -12.08 -7.75
C GLU A 10 -1.08 -11.00 -7.61
N ILE A 11 -1.47 -9.72 -7.55
CA ILE A 11 -0.55 -8.60 -7.37
C ILE A 11 0.21 -8.73 -6.05
N LEU A 12 -0.47 -9.07 -4.96
CA LEU A 12 0.15 -9.24 -3.64
C LEU A 12 1.15 -10.39 -3.61
N ARG A 13 0.80 -11.54 -4.23
CA ARG A 13 1.74 -12.66 -4.41
C ARG A 13 2.96 -12.24 -5.24
N ALA A 14 2.75 -11.54 -6.36
CA ALA A 14 3.83 -11.04 -7.22
C ALA A 14 4.70 -9.96 -6.55
N ALA A 15 4.14 -9.23 -5.57
CA ALA A 15 4.88 -8.30 -4.73
C ALA A 15 5.73 -8.99 -3.66
N GLY A 16 5.46 -10.26 -3.35
CA GLY A 16 6.21 -11.05 -2.37
C GLY A 16 5.61 -11.02 -0.95
N TRP A 17 4.32 -10.71 -0.82
CA TRP A 17 3.61 -10.84 0.46
C TRP A 17 3.65 -12.30 0.93
N PRO A 18 3.96 -12.55 2.23
CA PRO A 18 4.00 -13.91 2.74
C PRO A 18 2.57 -14.48 2.85
N GLN A 19 2.47 -15.81 2.79
CA GLN A 19 1.18 -16.48 2.64
C GLN A 19 0.24 -16.28 3.84
N ASP A 20 0.81 -16.21 5.03
CA ASP A 20 0.12 -15.96 6.31
C ASP A 20 -0.44 -14.54 6.44
N GLU A 21 0.11 -13.57 5.71
CA GLU A 21 -0.35 -12.17 5.74
C GLU A 21 -1.15 -11.74 4.50
N LEU A 22 -1.35 -12.65 3.55
CA LEU A 22 -1.99 -12.34 2.28
C LEU A 22 -3.43 -11.84 2.46
N GLU A 23 -4.19 -12.45 3.37
CA GLU A 23 -5.58 -12.05 3.64
C GLU A 23 -5.67 -10.73 4.43
N ASN A 24 -4.70 -10.47 5.32
CA ASN A 24 -4.58 -9.18 5.98
C ASN A 24 -4.28 -8.07 4.95
N ALA A 25 -3.32 -8.31 4.06
CA ALA A 25 -2.99 -7.38 2.99
C ALA A 25 -4.16 -7.11 2.03
N LEU A 26 -4.96 -8.14 1.72
CA LEU A 26 -6.19 -7.98 0.93
C LEU A 26 -7.22 -7.11 1.65
N THR A 27 -7.41 -7.34 2.96
CA THR A 27 -8.32 -6.58 3.82
C THR A 27 -7.90 -5.12 3.89
N ILE A 28 -6.64 -4.83 4.17
CA ILE A 28 -6.10 -3.46 4.18
C ILE A 28 -6.30 -2.80 2.82
N ALA A 29 -5.90 -3.43 1.72
CA ALA A 29 -6.06 -2.85 0.38
C ALA A 29 -7.54 -2.57 0.02
N TYR A 30 -8.48 -3.39 0.53
CA TYR A 30 -9.91 -3.14 0.36
C TYR A 30 -10.39 -1.94 1.18
N HIS A 31 -9.94 -1.81 2.41
CA HIS A 31 -10.34 -0.72 3.30
C HIS A 31 -9.72 0.62 2.92
N GLU A 32 -8.47 0.62 2.42
CA GLU A 32 -7.77 1.82 2.00
C GLU A 32 -8.29 2.37 0.66
N SER A 33 -8.58 1.49 -0.32
CA SER A 33 -8.84 1.95 -1.69
C SER A 33 -10.04 1.32 -2.37
N ARG A 34 -10.77 0.40 -1.71
CA ARG A 34 -11.75 -0.49 -2.36
C ARG A 34 -11.15 -1.17 -3.60
N TRP A 35 -9.90 -1.61 -3.47
CA TRP A 35 -9.09 -2.19 -4.55
C TRP A 35 -8.99 -1.33 -5.82
N ASN A 36 -8.99 0.00 -5.68
CA ASN A 36 -8.72 0.91 -6.78
C ASN A 36 -7.22 1.25 -6.83
N PRO A 37 -6.43 0.67 -7.75
CA PRO A 37 -4.99 0.95 -7.83
C PRO A 37 -4.66 2.38 -8.24
N ARG A 38 -5.64 3.12 -8.75
CA ARG A 38 -5.51 4.54 -9.10
C ARG A 38 -6.14 5.48 -8.07
N ALA A 39 -6.49 4.97 -6.88
CA ALA A 39 -6.96 5.82 -5.80
C ALA A 39 -5.87 6.83 -5.43
N PHE A 40 -6.26 8.11 -5.38
CA PHE A 40 -5.40 9.18 -4.92
C PHE A 40 -6.21 10.07 -4.00
N ASN A 41 -5.85 10.09 -2.73
CA ASN A 41 -6.41 11.03 -1.77
C ASN A 41 -5.49 12.25 -1.68
N LYS A 42 -5.87 13.34 -2.35
CA LYS A 42 -5.10 14.59 -2.36
C LYS A 42 -5.20 15.38 -1.05
N ASP A 43 -6.21 15.10 -0.25
CA ASP A 43 -6.52 15.85 0.97
C ASP A 43 -5.74 15.30 2.18
N ASP A 44 -5.10 14.13 2.02
CA ASP A 44 -4.16 13.61 3.01
C ASP A 44 -2.88 14.47 3.08
N PRO A 45 -2.23 14.54 4.27
CA PRO A 45 -1.02 15.33 4.46
C PRO A 45 0.11 14.97 3.51
N SER A 46 1.10 15.88 3.45
CA SER A 46 2.38 15.67 2.75
C SER A 46 2.28 15.44 1.24
N GLY A 47 1.16 15.77 0.60
CA GLY A 47 0.98 15.59 -0.85
C GLY A 47 0.12 14.40 -1.24
N GLY A 48 -0.57 13.81 -0.26
CA GLY A 48 -1.63 12.82 -0.47
C GLY A 48 -1.18 11.37 -0.34
N SER A 49 -2.13 10.46 -0.54
CA SER A 49 -1.96 9.01 -0.40
C SER A 49 -2.32 8.27 -1.69
N TYR A 50 -1.51 7.27 -2.05
CA TYR A 50 -1.57 6.66 -3.39
C TYR A 50 -1.90 5.16 -3.38
N GLY A 51 -2.69 4.77 -4.37
CA GLY A 51 -2.85 3.40 -4.84
C GLY A 51 -3.59 2.47 -3.86
N LEU A 52 -3.31 1.17 -4.00
CA LEU A 52 -4.04 0.10 -3.30
C LEU A 52 -3.98 0.24 -1.78
N PHE A 53 -2.81 0.59 -1.25
CA PHE A 53 -2.53 0.70 0.18
C PHE A 53 -2.58 2.13 0.70
N GLN A 54 -3.03 3.11 -0.11
CA GLN A 54 -3.03 4.54 0.24
C GLN A 54 -1.71 4.95 0.92
N ILE A 55 -0.59 4.69 0.25
CA ILE A 55 0.73 5.01 0.78
C ILE A 55 0.88 6.52 0.79
N ASN A 56 0.98 7.11 1.98
CA ASN A 56 1.09 8.54 2.14
C ASN A 56 2.45 9.07 1.61
N ALA A 57 2.43 10.24 0.98
CA ALA A 57 3.61 10.92 0.47
C ALA A 57 4.63 11.28 1.57
N TRP A 58 4.27 11.26 2.85
CA TRP A 58 5.19 11.36 3.98
C TRP A 58 6.37 10.39 3.87
N TRP A 59 6.14 9.17 3.38
CA TRP A 59 7.20 8.17 3.17
C TRP A 59 8.27 8.62 2.16
N LYS A 60 7.91 9.46 1.19
CA LYS A 60 8.85 10.08 0.25
C LYS A 60 9.80 11.05 0.94
N TYR A 61 9.27 11.86 1.86
CA TYR A 61 10.03 12.97 2.44
C TYR A 61 10.77 12.58 3.72
N PHE A 62 10.27 11.59 4.45
CA PHE A 62 10.76 11.27 5.80
C PHE A 62 11.03 9.78 6.02
N GLY A 63 10.47 8.90 5.18
CA GLY A 63 10.54 7.45 5.36
C GLY A 63 11.73 6.77 4.69
N GLU A 64 12.44 7.44 3.79
CA GLU A 64 13.47 6.81 2.94
C GLU A 64 14.57 6.11 3.76
N VAL A 65 15.04 6.70 4.85
CA VAL A 65 16.07 6.11 5.70
C VAL A 65 15.59 4.84 6.40
N GLU A 66 14.33 4.81 6.84
CA GLU A 66 13.74 3.67 7.55
C GLU A 66 13.42 2.51 6.59
N ILE A 67 12.90 2.85 5.41
CA ILE A 67 12.44 1.90 4.40
C ILE A 67 13.58 1.42 3.49
N GLY A 68 14.62 2.23 3.30
CA GLY A 68 15.73 1.97 2.38
C GLY A 68 15.39 2.20 0.91
N GLU A 69 14.24 2.84 0.61
CA GLU A 69 13.82 3.20 -0.75
C GLU A 69 12.93 4.46 -0.70
N SER A 70 13.25 5.44 -1.55
CA SER A 70 12.42 6.62 -1.74
C SER A 70 11.11 6.24 -2.45
N LEU A 71 9.98 6.80 -1.99
CA LEU A 71 8.70 6.60 -2.65
C LEU A 71 8.63 7.41 -3.96
N ASP A 72 8.45 6.71 -5.09
CA ASP A 72 8.08 7.33 -6.36
C ASP A 72 6.56 7.48 -6.43
N SER A 73 6.06 8.71 -6.31
CA SER A 73 4.63 9.03 -6.33
C SER A 73 3.93 8.71 -7.66
N VAL A 74 4.66 8.73 -8.79
CA VAL A 74 4.10 8.38 -10.10
C VAL A 74 3.92 6.86 -10.19
N LEU A 75 4.93 6.11 -9.73
CA LEU A 75 4.86 4.65 -9.67
C LEU A 75 3.95 4.14 -8.55
N ALA A 76 3.68 4.93 -7.52
CA ALA A 76 2.78 4.56 -6.43
C ALA A 76 1.34 4.28 -6.88
N LEU A 77 0.93 4.72 -8.08
CA LEU A 77 -0.35 4.35 -8.72
C LEU A 77 -0.26 3.08 -9.60
N ARG A 78 0.92 2.47 -9.71
CA ARG A 78 1.12 1.15 -10.33
C ARG A 78 0.91 0.09 -9.24
N PRO A 79 -0.05 -0.84 -9.39
CA PRO A 79 -0.45 -1.74 -8.31
C PRO A 79 0.68 -2.59 -7.75
N LEU A 80 1.55 -3.12 -8.62
CA LEU A 80 2.68 -3.96 -8.18
C LEU A 80 3.74 -3.17 -7.42
N TYR A 81 4.06 -1.94 -7.86
CA TYR A 81 4.99 -1.07 -7.14
C TYR A 81 4.42 -0.67 -5.78
N ASN A 82 3.15 -0.25 -5.76
CA ASN A 82 2.43 0.09 -4.53
C ASN A 82 2.45 -1.08 -3.52
N ALA A 83 2.09 -2.29 -3.96
CA ALA A 83 2.09 -3.47 -3.10
C ALA A 83 3.49 -3.86 -2.60
N ARG A 84 4.55 -3.65 -3.40
CA ARG A 84 5.95 -3.86 -2.96
C ARG A 84 6.40 -2.83 -1.95
N TYR A 85 6.04 -1.58 -2.12
CA TYR A 85 6.38 -0.52 -1.17
C TYR A 85 5.64 -0.73 0.16
N ALA A 86 4.34 -1.08 0.11
CA ALA A 86 3.57 -1.46 1.28
C ALA A 86 4.19 -2.65 2.04
N LEU A 87 4.64 -3.68 1.34
CA LEU A 87 5.36 -4.81 1.95
C LEU A 87 6.62 -4.37 2.71
N ARG A 88 7.36 -3.37 2.19
CA ARG A 88 8.55 -2.84 2.88
C ARG A 88 8.19 -2.09 4.15
N ILE A 89 7.17 -1.24 4.11
CA ILE A 89 6.62 -0.57 5.29
C ILE A 89 6.19 -1.61 6.33
N TRP A 90 5.39 -2.60 5.92
CA TRP A 90 4.90 -3.63 6.82
C TRP A 90 6.03 -4.45 7.47
N ARG A 91 7.09 -4.79 6.73
CA ARG A 91 8.26 -5.49 7.31
C ARG A 91 9.00 -4.68 8.38
N LYS A 92 8.88 -3.35 8.37
CA LYS A 92 9.54 -2.45 9.33
C LYS A 92 8.63 -2.09 10.49
N CYS A 93 7.36 -1.82 10.22
CA CYS A 93 6.44 -1.19 11.16
C CYS A 93 5.27 -2.10 11.56
N GLY A 94 5.15 -3.29 10.97
CA GLY A 94 3.92 -4.08 11.01
C GLY A 94 2.75 -3.32 10.36
N TRP A 95 1.54 -3.61 10.83
CA TRP A 95 0.32 -2.99 10.31
C TRP A 95 0.02 -1.59 10.89
N GLN A 96 0.78 -1.13 11.88
CA GLN A 96 0.55 0.14 12.59
C GLN A 96 0.39 1.38 11.69
N PRO A 97 1.09 1.52 10.55
CA PRO A 97 0.91 2.69 9.68
C PRO A 97 -0.45 2.80 9.00
N TRP A 98 -1.24 1.73 8.96
CA TRP A 98 -2.57 1.72 8.37
C TRP A 98 -3.63 1.75 9.47
N SER A 99 -4.38 2.85 9.56
CA SER A 99 -5.50 2.94 10.52
C SER A 99 -6.59 1.88 10.26
N THR A 100 -6.65 1.35 9.04
CA THR A 100 -7.54 0.26 8.64
C THR A 100 -7.15 -1.10 9.22
N ALA A 101 -5.98 -1.22 9.87
CA ALA A 101 -5.56 -2.41 10.61
C ALA A 101 -6.49 -2.80 11.77
N ARG A 102 -7.43 -1.93 12.16
CA ARG A 102 -8.54 -2.30 13.05
C ARG A 102 -9.49 -3.37 12.49
N HIS A 103 -9.36 -3.73 11.21
CA HIS A 103 -10.20 -4.69 10.51
C HIS A 103 -9.55 -6.09 10.36
N ILE A 104 -8.36 -6.29 10.92
CA ILE A 104 -7.63 -7.56 10.96
C ILE A 104 -7.36 -8.00 12.40
#